data_AF-A0A351SAN0-F1
#
_entry.id   AF-A0A351SAN0-F1
#
_cell.length_a   1.000
_cell.length_b   1.000
_cell.length_c   1.000
_cell.angle_alpha   90.00
_cell.angle_beta   90.00
_cell.angle_gamma   90.00
#
_symmetry.space_group_name_H-M   'P 1'
#
loop_
_entity.id
_entity.type
_entity.pdbx_description
1 polymer ?
#
loop_
_entity_poly.entity_id
_entity_poly.type
_entity_poly.pdbx_seq_one_letter_code
_entity_poly.pdbx_strand_id
1 'polypeptide(L)'
;LESYIYDSTATRHDMDSLAKKYLEYETTHFEDIAGKGKKQLTFNQIDIETAAHYAAEDADITFRLHQALWPKLQQTPSLAKLYSEIDLPLVPVLSRIERNGVKIDTQKLHTQGTEIAQALTQLEEQAYAEAGKTFNLSSTKQIQEIFFTEKNFPVVRKTPKGQPSTAEDVLETLAHEHDLILPRILLKHRGLSKLKSTYIDKLPEQVNATTGRVHTSYHQA
;
A
#
# COMPACT_ATOMS: atom_id res chain seq x y z
N LEU A 1 -4.11 14.13 13.53
CA LEU A 1 -2.87 14.95 13.52
C LEU A 1 -2.34 15.22 14.93
N GLU A 2 -3.11 15.80 15.85
CA GLU A 2 -2.64 16.04 17.23
C GLU A 2 -2.04 14.78 17.88
N SER A 3 -2.72 13.64 17.80
CA SER A 3 -2.20 12.37 18.30
C SER A 3 -0.92 11.92 17.60
N TYR A 4 -0.83 12.03 16.27
CA TYR A 4 0.33 11.60 15.48
C TYR A 4 1.59 12.40 15.83
N ILE A 5 1.44 13.71 16.00
CA ILE A 5 2.56 14.59 16.35
C ILE A 5 2.97 14.40 17.81
N TYR A 6 2.01 14.14 18.70
CA TYR A 6 2.30 13.85 20.10
C TYR A 6 3.09 12.55 20.28
N ASP A 7 2.68 11.47 19.60
CA ASP A 7 3.41 10.20 19.54
C ASP A 7 2.95 9.40 18.32
N SER A 8 3.83 9.31 17.31
CA SER A 8 3.51 8.67 16.01
C SER A 8 3.50 7.14 16.06
N THR A 9 3.94 6.54 17.17
CA THR A 9 4.01 5.08 17.33
C THR A 9 3.06 4.55 18.41
N ALA A 10 2.32 5.47 19.04
CA ALA A 10 1.49 5.20 20.20
C ALA A 10 0.37 4.19 19.93
N THR A 11 -0.31 4.32 18.79
CA THR A 11 -1.49 3.54 18.37
C THR A 11 -1.84 3.94 16.93
N ARG A 12 -2.88 3.34 16.35
CA ARG A 12 -3.51 3.86 15.13
C ARG A 12 -4.16 5.21 15.41
N HIS A 13 -4.10 6.13 14.46
CA HIS A 13 -4.58 7.51 14.63
C HIS A 13 -6.01 7.72 14.10
N ASP A 14 -6.80 6.66 13.99
CA ASP A 14 -8.25 6.73 13.75
C ASP A 14 -9.03 7.01 15.05
N MET A 15 -10.22 7.62 14.94
CA MET A 15 -10.98 8.11 16.09
C MET A 15 -11.30 7.01 17.11
N ASP A 16 -11.68 5.82 16.66
CA ASP A 16 -12.02 4.67 17.53
C ASP A 16 -10.83 4.27 18.41
N SER A 17 -9.64 4.12 17.79
CA SER A 17 -8.41 3.78 18.50
C SER A 17 -7.99 4.87 19.49
N LEU A 18 -8.21 6.14 19.14
CA LEU A 18 -7.90 7.29 19.98
C LEU A 18 -8.88 7.39 21.17
N ALA A 19 -10.17 7.22 20.94
CA ALA A 19 -11.21 7.26 21.98
C ALA A 19 -10.92 6.20 23.05
N LYS A 20 -10.62 4.97 22.63
CA LYS A 20 -10.27 3.89 23.54
C LYS A 20 -9.01 4.20 24.35
N LYS A 21 -7.96 4.71 23.70
CA LYS A 21 -6.66 4.97 24.36
C LYS A 21 -6.69 6.17 25.31
N TYR A 22 -7.32 7.27 24.90
CA TYR A 22 -7.20 8.56 25.61
C TYR A 22 -8.43 8.92 26.45
N LEU A 23 -9.59 8.32 26.16
CA LEU A 23 -10.86 8.58 26.85
C LEU A 23 -11.45 7.35 27.54
N GLU A 24 -10.82 6.16 27.38
CA GLU A 24 -11.35 4.88 27.85
C GLU A 24 -12.79 4.63 27.36
N TYR A 25 -13.07 5.08 26.13
CA TYR A 25 -14.41 5.08 25.53
C TYR A 25 -14.41 4.23 24.26
N GLU A 26 -15.40 3.34 24.12
CA GLU A 26 -15.64 2.57 22.90
C GLU A 26 -16.73 3.26 22.08
N THR A 27 -16.38 3.69 20.88
CA THR A 27 -17.26 4.36 19.92
C THR A 27 -18.12 3.36 19.16
N THR A 28 -19.24 3.83 18.63
CA THR A 28 -20.05 3.09 17.66
C THR A 28 -19.28 2.96 16.36
N HIS A 29 -19.10 1.75 15.84
CA HIS A 29 -18.44 1.59 14.54
C HIS A 29 -19.43 1.80 13.39
N PHE A 30 -18.94 2.29 12.24
CA PHE A 30 -19.77 2.44 11.05
C PHE A 30 -20.47 1.14 10.64
N GLU A 31 -19.80 0.01 10.82
CA GLU A 31 -20.36 -1.32 10.51
C GLU A 31 -21.54 -1.71 11.41
N ASP A 32 -21.66 -1.12 12.61
CA ASP A 32 -22.76 -1.40 13.53
C ASP A 32 -24.07 -0.74 13.06
N ILE A 33 -23.97 0.41 12.38
CA ILE A 33 -25.12 1.14 11.85
C ILE A 33 -25.39 0.85 10.36
N ALA A 34 -24.35 0.54 9.58
CA ALA A 34 -24.45 0.34 8.13
C ALA A 34 -24.38 -1.13 7.71
N GLY A 35 -24.00 -2.04 8.61
CA GLY A 35 -23.72 -3.44 8.27
C GLY A 35 -22.37 -3.63 7.56
N LYS A 36 -22.18 -4.80 6.92
CA LYS A 36 -20.89 -5.21 6.34
C LYS A 36 -21.00 -5.76 4.92
N GLY A 37 -19.89 -5.68 4.19
CA GLY A 37 -19.73 -6.31 2.87
C GLY A 37 -20.58 -5.67 1.77
N LYS A 38 -20.90 -6.44 0.72
CA LYS A 38 -21.62 -5.94 -0.47
C LYS A 38 -23.03 -5.39 -0.19
N LYS A 39 -23.61 -5.70 0.96
CA LYS A 39 -24.93 -5.23 1.40
C LYS A 39 -24.86 -4.10 2.43
N GLN A 40 -23.67 -3.59 2.72
CA GLN A 40 -23.49 -2.44 3.60
C GLN A 40 -24.28 -1.25 3.04
N LEU A 41 -25.05 -0.61 3.91
CA LEU A 41 -25.86 0.56 3.58
C LEU A 41 -24.98 1.78 3.36
N THR A 42 -25.40 2.66 2.46
CA THR A 42 -24.84 4.02 2.39
C THR A 42 -25.49 4.89 3.46
N PHE A 43 -24.79 5.91 3.95
CA PHE A 43 -25.25 6.71 5.11
C PHE A 43 -26.64 7.34 4.92
N ASN A 44 -27.00 7.69 3.68
CA ASN A 44 -28.33 8.22 3.32
C ASN A 44 -29.47 7.18 3.38
N GLN A 45 -29.18 5.91 3.63
CA GLN A 45 -30.16 4.82 3.80
C GLN A 45 -30.39 4.46 5.27
N ILE A 46 -29.61 5.04 6.18
CA ILE A 46 -29.72 4.81 7.62
C ILE A 46 -30.84 5.70 8.16
N ASP A 47 -31.61 5.19 9.11
CA ASP A 47 -32.65 6.00 9.75
C ASP A 47 -32.05 7.20 10.47
N ILE A 48 -32.82 8.29 10.54
CA ILE A 48 -32.32 9.59 10.98
C ILE A 48 -31.82 9.57 12.43
N GLU A 49 -32.45 8.81 13.33
CA GLU A 49 -32.09 8.76 14.74
C GLU A 49 -30.77 8.02 14.94
N THR A 50 -30.62 6.86 14.31
CA THR A 50 -29.35 6.10 14.32
C THR A 50 -28.22 6.90 13.69
N ALA A 51 -28.47 7.52 12.54
CA ALA A 51 -27.47 8.35 11.85
C ALA A 51 -27.08 9.57 12.69
N ALA A 52 -28.04 10.22 13.35
CA ALA A 52 -27.80 11.36 14.21
C ALA A 52 -26.98 10.98 15.44
N HIS A 53 -27.27 9.85 16.09
CA HIS A 53 -26.51 9.39 17.24
C HIS A 53 -25.04 9.14 16.88
N TYR A 54 -24.79 8.38 15.81
CA TYR A 54 -23.44 8.12 15.31
C TYR A 54 -22.69 9.41 14.97
N ALA A 55 -23.30 10.30 14.17
CA ALA A 55 -22.65 11.55 13.77
C ALA A 55 -22.42 12.52 14.94
N ALA A 56 -23.32 12.56 15.93
CA ALA A 56 -23.15 13.37 17.12
C ALA A 56 -22.07 12.81 18.04
N GLU A 57 -21.96 11.49 18.16
CA GLU A 57 -20.87 10.82 18.88
C GLU A 57 -19.51 11.17 18.26
N ASP A 58 -19.36 11.07 16.94
CA ASP A 58 -18.13 11.46 16.24
C ASP A 58 -17.70 12.89 16.59
N ALA A 59 -18.65 13.82 16.65
CA ALA A 59 -18.39 15.23 16.99
C ALA A 59 -18.00 15.41 18.47
N ASP A 60 -18.73 14.79 19.41
CA ASP A 60 -18.43 14.87 20.85
C ASP A 60 -17.05 14.26 21.15
N ILE A 61 -16.80 13.06 20.64
CA ILE A 61 -15.56 12.32 20.87
C ILE A 61 -14.37 13.07 20.26
N THR A 62 -14.51 13.63 19.05
CA THR A 62 -13.46 14.46 18.46
C THR A 62 -13.11 15.66 19.35
N PHE A 63 -14.12 16.35 19.89
CA PHE A 63 -13.88 17.49 20.79
C PHE A 63 -13.21 17.07 22.11
N ARG A 64 -13.69 15.98 22.73
CA ARG A 64 -13.09 15.42 23.95
C ARG A 64 -11.65 14.96 23.73
N LEU A 65 -11.35 14.36 22.57
CA LEU A 65 -9.99 14.00 22.18
C LEU A 65 -9.09 15.22 22.05
N HIS A 66 -9.56 16.29 21.41
CA HIS A 66 -8.84 17.55 21.34
C HIS A 66 -8.53 18.11 22.74
N GLN A 67 -9.53 18.13 23.63
CA GLN A 67 -9.33 18.57 25.02
C GLN A 67 -8.31 17.72 25.78
N ALA A 68 -8.20 16.42 25.47
CA ALA A 68 -7.24 15.52 26.10
C ALA A 68 -5.83 15.61 25.50
N LEU A 69 -5.70 15.88 24.20
CA LEU A 69 -4.44 15.84 23.46
C LEU A 69 -3.76 17.20 23.34
N TRP A 70 -4.53 18.25 23.05
CA TRP A 70 -3.97 19.58 22.82
C TRP A 70 -3.15 20.11 24.00
N PRO A 71 -3.59 20.01 25.27
CA PRO A 71 -2.77 20.43 26.41
C PRO A 71 -1.47 19.63 26.53
N LYS A 72 -1.47 18.35 26.15
CA LYS A 72 -0.26 17.50 26.16
C LYS A 72 0.71 17.92 25.07
N LEU A 73 0.21 18.25 23.88
CA LEU A 73 1.01 18.76 22.78
C LEU A 73 1.66 20.11 23.12
N GLN A 74 0.91 21.00 23.77
CA GLN A 74 1.39 22.32 24.20
C GLN A 74 2.52 22.29 25.24
N GLN A 75 2.69 21.18 25.97
CA GLN A 75 3.83 21.00 26.89
C GLN A 75 5.18 21.02 26.15
N THR A 76 5.18 20.73 24.85
CA THR A 76 6.37 20.79 24.00
C THR A 76 6.17 21.83 22.89
N PRO A 77 6.67 23.08 23.04
CA PRO A 77 6.40 24.17 22.10
C PRO A 77 6.77 23.86 20.65
N SER A 78 7.81 23.06 20.40
CA SER A 78 8.19 22.65 19.05
C SER A 78 7.15 21.73 18.39
N LEU A 79 6.49 20.85 19.15
CA LEU A 79 5.42 19.99 18.65
C LEU A 79 4.15 20.78 18.37
N ALA A 80 3.79 21.70 19.27
CA ALA A 80 2.66 22.60 19.05
C ALA A 80 2.87 23.45 17.78
N LYS A 81 4.09 23.94 17.55
CA LYS A 81 4.47 24.68 16.34
C LYS A 81 4.41 23.81 15.09
N LEU A 82 4.93 22.57 15.14
CA LEU A 82 4.85 21.61 14.04
C LEU A 82 3.40 21.35 13.62
N TYR A 83 2.50 21.16 14.60
CA TYR A 83 1.07 21.02 14.33
C TYR A 83 0.46 22.25 13.68
N SER A 84 0.63 23.43 14.28
CA SER A 84 -0.10 24.63 13.88
C SER A 84 0.46 25.30 12.61
N GLU A 85 1.77 25.22 12.37
CA GLU A 85 2.43 25.94 11.28
C GLU A 85 2.75 25.05 10.07
N ILE A 86 2.75 23.72 10.23
CA ILE A 86 3.10 22.78 9.15
C ILE A 86 1.96 21.81 8.86
N ASP A 87 1.61 20.95 9.81
CA ASP A 87 0.67 19.85 9.56
C ASP A 87 -0.76 20.31 9.31
N LEU A 88 -1.27 21.24 10.13
CA LEU A 88 -2.63 21.76 9.98
C LEU A 88 -2.80 22.61 8.70
N PRO A 89 -1.87 23.52 8.33
CA PRO A 89 -1.92 24.21 7.04
C PRO A 89 -1.76 23.30 5.82
N LEU A 90 -1.16 22.12 5.97
CA LEU A 90 -1.00 21.14 4.90
C LEU A 90 -2.32 20.42 4.56
N VAL A 91 -3.24 20.26 5.51
CA VAL A 91 -4.55 19.60 5.30
C VAL A 91 -5.31 20.14 4.07
N PRO A 92 -5.58 21.46 3.94
CA PRO A 92 -6.29 21.97 2.77
C PRO A 92 -5.45 21.90 1.48
N VAL A 93 -4.11 21.83 1.58
CA VAL A 93 -3.23 21.64 0.41
C VAL A 93 -3.38 20.21 -0.12
N LEU A 94 -3.29 19.20 0.75
CA LEU A 94 -3.50 17.79 0.38
C LEU A 94 -4.89 17.59 -0.22
N SER A 95 -5.93 18.14 0.42
CA SER A 95 -7.30 18.09 -0.13
C SER A 95 -7.36 18.64 -1.56
N ARG A 96 -6.70 19.77 -1.85
CA ARG A 96 -6.63 20.31 -3.23
C ARG A 96 -5.86 19.40 -4.17
N ILE A 97 -4.71 18.86 -3.75
CA ILE A 97 -3.91 17.95 -4.58
C ILE A 97 -4.73 16.71 -4.96
N GLU A 98 -5.35 16.06 -3.97
CA GLU A 98 -6.18 14.87 -4.17
C GLU A 98 -7.35 15.16 -5.09
N ARG A 99 -8.11 16.24 -4.84
CA ARG A 99 -9.29 16.62 -5.62
C ARG A 99 -8.94 17.07 -7.04
N ASN A 100 -7.77 17.67 -7.25
CA ASN A 100 -7.29 17.98 -8.59
C ASN A 100 -7.01 16.70 -9.39
N GLY A 101 -6.46 15.67 -8.74
CA GLY A 101 -6.08 14.42 -9.38
C GLY A 101 -5.01 14.58 -10.46
N VAL A 102 -4.65 13.47 -11.10
CA VAL A 102 -3.66 13.41 -12.19
C VAL A 102 -4.29 12.82 -13.45
N LYS A 103 -4.06 13.46 -14.61
CA LYS A 103 -4.47 12.90 -15.90
C LYS A 103 -3.43 11.89 -16.34
N ILE A 104 -3.89 10.69 -16.67
CA ILE A 104 -3.06 9.62 -17.22
C ILE A 104 -3.51 9.31 -18.64
N ASP A 105 -2.58 8.87 -19.48
CA ASP A 105 -2.87 8.37 -20.82
C ASP A 105 -3.11 6.86 -20.76
N THR A 106 -4.38 6.46 -20.69
CA THR A 106 -4.77 5.06 -20.57
C THR A 106 -4.47 4.26 -21.84
N GLN A 107 -4.51 4.91 -23.01
CA GLN A 107 -4.19 4.25 -24.27
C GLN A 107 -2.69 3.92 -24.34
N LYS A 108 -1.84 4.87 -23.95
CA LYS A 108 -0.39 4.63 -23.87
C LYS A 108 -0.05 3.52 -22.86
N LEU A 109 -0.71 3.50 -21.70
CA LEU A 109 -0.54 2.43 -20.72
C LEU A 109 -0.95 1.07 -21.31
N HIS A 110 -2.06 0.99 -22.05
CA HIS A 110 -2.47 -0.26 -22.70
C HIS A 110 -1.45 -0.76 -23.74
N THR A 111 -0.92 0.15 -24.57
CA THR A 111 0.15 -0.18 -25.53
C THR A 111 1.39 -0.72 -24.82
N GLN A 112 1.87 -0.01 -23.79
CA GLN A 112 3.00 -0.45 -22.96
C GLN A 112 2.72 -1.80 -22.28
N GLY A 113 1.48 -2.03 -21.83
CA GLY A 113 1.08 -3.31 -21.23
C GLY A 113 1.19 -4.47 -22.20
N THR A 114 0.90 -4.24 -23.48
CA THR A 114 1.04 -5.24 -24.55
C THR A 114 2.52 -5.54 -24.83
N GLU A 115 3.36 -4.52 -24.94
CA GLU A 115 4.81 -4.66 -25.12
C GLU A 115 5.46 -5.42 -23.95
N ILE A 116 5.09 -5.07 -22.71
CA ILE A 116 5.59 -5.75 -21.51
C ILE A 116 5.12 -7.20 -21.47
N ALA A 117 3.86 -7.50 -21.86
CA ALA A 117 3.38 -8.87 -21.92
C ALA A 117 4.21 -9.72 -22.90
N GLN A 118 4.51 -9.19 -24.08
CA GLN A 118 5.39 -9.87 -25.05
C GLN A 118 6.80 -10.08 -24.50
N ALA A 119 7.39 -9.07 -23.85
CA ALA A 119 8.70 -9.19 -23.23
C ALA A 119 8.71 -10.22 -22.09
N LEU A 120 7.63 -10.33 -21.31
CA LEU A 120 7.49 -11.35 -20.27
C LEU A 120 7.45 -12.77 -20.85
N THR A 121 6.69 -12.99 -21.93
CA THR A 121 6.67 -14.28 -22.63
C THR A 121 8.06 -14.65 -23.16
N GLN A 122 8.78 -13.71 -23.76
CA GLN A 122 10.15 -13.96 -24.23
C GLN A 122 11.11 -14.31 -23.09
N LEU A 123 10.99 -13.65 -21.93
CA LEU A 123 11.80 -13.96 -20.75
C LEU A 123 11.48 -15.32 -20.15
N GLU A 124 10.20 -15.74 -20.19
CA GLU A 124 9.79 -17.08 -19.77
C GLU A 124 10.39 -18.15 -20.68
N GLU A 125 10.31 -17.97 -22.00
CA GLU A 125 10.91 -18.88 -22.97
C GLU A 125 12.43 -19.00 -22.78
N GLN A 126 13.12 -17.86 -22.57
CA GLN A 126 14.56 -17.85 -22.26
C GLN A 126 14.87 -18.59 -20.95
N ALA A 127 14.05 -18.38 -19.91
CA ALA A 127 14.22 -19.08 -18.64
C ALA A 127 14.01 -20.59 -18.80
N TYR A 128 13.03 -21.03 -19.60
CA TYR A 128 12.78 -22.45 -19.85
C TYR A 128 13.92 -23.09 -20.64
N ALA A 129 14.45 -22.41 -21.66
CA ALA A 129 15.59 -22.87 -22.42
C ALA A 129 16.83 -23.06 -21.54
N GLU A 130 17.12 -22.07 -20.68
CA GLU A 130 18.26 -22.11 -19.79
C GLU A 130 18.09 -23.15 -18.65
N ALA A 131 16.87 -23.30 -18.11
CA ALA A 131 16.58 -24.30 -17.09
C ALA A 131 16.48 -25.73 -17.67
N GLY A 132 16.21 -25.88 -18.97
CA GLY A 132 15.97 -27.18 -19.62
C GLY A 132 14.57 -27.76 -19.38
N LYS A 133 13.67 -27.00 -18.73
CA LYS A 133 12.29 -27.40 -18.45
C LYS A 133 11.40 -26.19 -18.19
N THR A 134 10.09 -26.40 -18.29
CA THR A 134 9.08 -25.40 -17.91
C THR A 134 8.90 -25.36 -16.40
N PHE A 135 8.71 -24.16 -15.85
CA PHE A 135 8.43 -23.94 -14.43
C PHE A 135 7.71 -22.60 -14.24
N ASN A 136 7.20 -22.34 -13.05
CA ASN A 136 6.53 -21.09 -12.72
C ASN A 136 7.54 -20.07 -12.15
N LEU A 137 7.84 -19.01 -12.91
CA LEU A 137 8.73 -17.91 -12.51
C LEU A 137 8.19 -17.05 -11.34
N SER A 138 6.92 -17.20 -10.97
CA SER A 138 6.37 -16.61 -9.74
C SER A 138 6.52 -17.52 -8.51
N SER A 139 6.83 -18.81 -8.70
CA SER A 139 6.95 -19.78 -7.61
C SER A 139 8.36 -19.79 -7.02
N THR A 140 8.51 -19.19 -5.85
CA THR A 140 9.77 -19.20 -5.09
C THR A 140 10.31 -20.61 -4.85
N LYS A 141 9.41 -21.58 -4.62
CA LYS A 141 9.77 -22.99 -4.42
C LYS A 141 10.39 -23.62 -5.66
N GLN A 142 9.77 -23.46 -6.83
CA GLN A 142 10.31 -24.03 -8.08
C GLN A 142 11.63 -23.37 -8.47
N ILE A 143 11.76 -22.06 -8.24
CA ILE A 143 13.03 -21.34 -8.46
C ILE A 143 14.13 -21.87 -7.54
N GLN A 144 13.84 -22.09 -6.25
CA GLN A 144 14.81 -22.64 -5.31
C GLN A 144 15.29 -24.03 -5.73
N GLU A 145 14.37 -24.89 -6.18
CA GLU A 145 14.69 -26.23 -6.67
C GLU A 145 15.62 -26.16 -7.89
N ILE A 146 15.27 -25.35 -8.89
CA ILE A 146 16.09 -25.19 -10.10
C ILE A 146 17.47 -24.62 -9.76
N PHE A 147 17.53 -23.53 -8.99
CA PHE A 147 18.78 -22.81 -8.75
C PHE A 147 19.73 -23.62 -7.89
N PHE A 148 19.24 -24.16 -6.77
CA PHE A 148 20.12 -24.73 -5.74
C PHE A 148 20.20 -26.26 -5.78
N THR A 149 19.19 -26.95 -6.31
CA THR A 149 19.20 -28.42 -6.41
C THR A 149 19.69 -28.88 -7.78
N GLU A 150 19.14 -28.33 -8.86
CA GLU A 150 19.47 -28.81 -10.21
C GLU A 150 20.70 -28.13 -10.81
N LYS A 151 20.79 -26.80 -10.69
CA LYS A 151 21.89 -26.01 -11.23
C LYS A 151 23.03 -25.77 -10.22
N ASN A 152 22.82 -26.16 -8.96
CA ASN A 152 23.80 -26.10 -7.88
C ASN A 152 24.47 -24.72 -7.70
N PHE A 153 23.69 -23.64 -7.83
CA PHE A 153 24.16 -22.26 -7.62
C PHE A 153 24.58 -22.02 -6.16
N PRO A 154 25.49 -21.07 -5.90
CA PRO A 154 25.95 -20.79 -4.55
C PRO A 154 24.83 -20.21 -3.67
N VAL A 155 24.73 -20.70 -2.44
CA VAL A 155 23.75 -20.18 -1.46
C VAL A 155 24.33 -18.94 -0.78
N VAL A 156 23.93 -17.76 -1.24
CA VAL A 156 24.36 -16.47 -0.66
C VAL A 156 23.74 -16.23 0.72
N ARG A 157 22.44 -16.52 0.88
CA ARG A 157 21.69 -16.30 2.12
C ARG A 157 20.57 -17.32 2.28
N LYS A 158 20.23 -17.64 3.53
CA LYS A 158 19.07 -18.47 3.89
C LYS A 158 17.97 -17.61 4.52
N THR A 159 16.72 -18.00 4.30
CA THR A 159 15.54 -17.46 4.98
C THR A 159 15.54 -17.87 6.46
N PRO A 160 14.71 -17.26 7.34
CA PRO A 160 14.57 -17.68 8.74
C PRO A 160 14.21 -19.16 8.92
N LYS A 161 13.56 -19.77 7.91
CA LYS A 161 13.21 -21.19 7.86
C LYS A 161 14.34 -22.10 7.34
N GLY A 162 15.55 -21.55 7.14
CA GLY A 162 16.73 -22.30 6.71
C GLY A 162 16.83 -22.61 5.21
N GLN A 163 15.82 -22.24 4.41
CA GLN A 163 15.82 -22.46 2.96
C GLN A 163 16.66 -21.40 2.23
N PRO A 164 17.37 -21.73 1.15
CA PRO A 164 18.06 -20.76 0.30
C PRO A 164 17.13 -19.62 -0.16
N SER A 165 17.56 -18.38 -0.06
CA SER A 165 16.76 -17.21 -0.41
C SER A 165 16.81 -16.93 -1.91
N THR A 166 15.68 -16.54 -2.49
CA THR A 166 15.57 -16.02 -3.86
C THR A 166 15.05 -14.58 -3.85
N ALA A 167 15.40 -13.83 -2.79
CA ALA A 167 15.08 -12.41 -2.68
C ALA A 167 15.86 -11.58 -3.72
N GLU A 168 15.39 -10.36 -3.98
CA GLU A 168 15.94 -9.48 -5.03
C GLU A 168 17.44 -9.22 -4.85
N ASP A 169 17.86 -8.86 -3.64
CA ASP A 169 19.28 -8.65 -3.27
C ASP A 169 20.17 -9.90 -3.48
N VAL A 170 19.63 -11.09 -3.20
CA VAL A 170 20.32 -12.36 -3.43
C VAL A 170 20.44 -12.67 -4.92
N LEU A 171 19.37 -12.43 -5.68
CA LEU A 171 19.39 -12.62 -7.13
C LEU A 171 20.31 -11.63 -7.81
N GLU A 172 20.42 -10.38 -7.34
CA GLU A 172 21.37 -9.39 -7.84
C GLU A 172 22.81 -9.84 -7.62
N THR A 173 23.10 -10.36 -6.41
CA THR A 173 24.42 -10.92 -6.10
C THR A 173 24.77 -12.08 -7.04
N LEU A 174 23.85 -13.04 -7.22
CA LEU A 174 24.04 -14.16 -8.14
C LEU A 174 24.15 -13.71 -9.59
N ALA A 175 23.41 -12.67 -9.98
CA ALA A 175 23.45 -12.12 -11.32
C ALA A 175 24.82 -11.52 -11.65
N HIS A 176 25.61 -11.05 -10.69
CA HIS A 176 26.96 -10.53 -10.97
C HIS A 176 27.93 -11.60 -11.47
N GLU A 177 27.70 -12.88 -11.15
CA GLU A 177 28.48 -13.98 -11.70
C GLU A 177 28.14 -14.17 -13.18
N HIS A 178 29.16 -14.08 -14.06
CA HIS A 178 28.97 -14.11 -15.50
C HIS A 178 28.33 -15.40 -16.02
N ASP A 179 28.50 -16.51 -15.30
CA ASP A 179 28.00 -17.83 -15.69
C ASP A 179 26.55 -18.09 -15.25
N LEU A 180 25.94 -17.19 -14.46
CA LEU A 180 24.60 -17.35 -13.92
C LEU A 180 23.58 -16.50 -14.67
N ILE A 181 23.06 -17.04 -15.77
CA ILE A 181 22.10 -16.33 -16.64
C ILE A 181 20.68 -16.30 -16.04
N LEU A 182 20.22 -17.39 -15.40
CA LEU A 182 18.87 -17.49 -14.83
C LEU A 182 18.53 -16.39 -13.80
N PRO A 183 19.41 -16.03 -12.84
CA PRO A 183 19.13 -14.92 -11.92
C PRO A 183 18.86 -13.59 -12.63
N ARG A 184 19.61 -13.28 -13.71
CA ARG A 184 19.42 -12.06 -14.51
C ARG A 184 18.05 -12.04 -15.22
N ILE A 185 17.67 -13.15 -15.84
CA ILE A 185 16.36 -13.30 -16.51
C ILE A 185 15.23 -13.14 -15.48
N LEU A 186 15.36 -13.81 -14.33
CA LEU A 186 14.35 -13.79 -13.28
C LEU A 186 14.16 -12.39 -12.67
N LEU A 187 15.24 -11.65 -12.42
CA LEU A 187 15.16 -10.26 -11.97
C LEU A 187 14.38 -9.39 -12.95
N LYS A 188 14.72 -9.49 -14.24
CA LYS A 188 14.04 -8.73 -15.30
C LYS A 188 12.56 -9.11 -15.41
N HIS A 189 12.24 -10.41 -15.36
CA HIS A 189 10.86 -10.90 -15.40
C HIS A 189 10.06 -10.39 -14.20
N ARG A 190 10.59 -10.49 -12.97
CA ARG A 190 9.92 -10.00 -11.76
C ARG A 190 9.70 -8.49 -11.80
N GLY A 191 10.70 -7.72 -12.23
CA GLY A 191 10.58 -6.27 -12.39
C GLY A 191 9.47 -5.88 -13.36
N LEU A 192 9.46 -6.47 -14.56
CA LEU A 192 8.42 -6.23 -15.57
C LEU A 192 7.04 -6.70 -15.13
N SER A 193 6.94 -7.89 -14.51
CA SER A 193 5.69 -8.45 -14.03
C SER A 193 5.07 -7.59 -12.93
N LYS A 194 5.88 -7.09 -11.99
CA LYS A 194 5.44 -6.14 -10.96
C LYS A 194 5.02 -4.80 -11.57
N LEU A 195 5.80 -4.24 -12.48
CA LEU A 195 5.46 -2.99 -13.18
C LEU A 195 4.12 -3.11 -13.89
N LYS A 196 3.90 -4.22 -14.62
CA LYS A 196 2.66 -4.48 -15.35
C LYS A 196 1.46 -4.59 -14.39
N SER A 197 1.55 -5.50 -13.43
CA SER A 197 0.43 -5.83 -12.53
C SER A 197 0.10 -4.72 -11.52
N THR A 198 1.09 -3.95 -11.07
CA THR A 198 0.91 -2.93 -10.02
C THR A 198 0.45 -1.60 -10.62
N TYR A 199 0.98 -1.23 -11.80
CA TYR A 199 0.77 0.11 -12.36
C TYR A 199 0.07 0.06 -13.71
N ILE A 200 0.61 -0.66 -14.69
CA ILE A 200 0.11 -0.59 -16.07
C ILE A 200 -1.34 -1.08 -16.18
N ASP A 201 -1.65 -2.20 -15.55
CA ASP A 201 -3.00 -2.78 -15.60
C ASP A 201 -3.97 -2.06 -14.63
N LYS A 202 -3.46 -1.56 -13.50
CA LYS A 202 -4.30 -1.02 -12.42
C LYS A 202 -4.64 0.47 -12.56
N LEU A 203 -3.71 1.30 -13.01
CA LEU A 203 -3.94 2.75 -13.12
C LEU A 203 -5.13 3.11 -14.03
N PRO A 204 -5.35 2.45 -15.19
CA PRO A 204 -6.53 2.71 -16.01
C PRO A 204 -7.85 2.42 -15.29
N GLU A 205 -7.90 1.39 -14.43
CA GLU A 205 -9.08 1.03 -13.63
C GLU A 205 -9.38 2.07 -12.52
N GLN A 206 -8.40 2.91 -12.16
CA GLN A 206 -8.51 3.93 -11.12
C GLN A 206 -8.92 5.31 -11.65
N VAL A 207 -9.17 5.45 -12.95
CA VAL A 207 -9.64 6.71 -13.53
C VAL A 207 -11.08 6.95 -13.06
N ASN A 208 -11.29 8.06 -12.35
CA ASN A 208 -12.62 8.47 -11.93
C ASN A 208 -13.45 8.89 -13.15
N ALA A 209 -14.64 8.28 -13.31
CA ALA A 209 -15.50 8.50 -14.48
C ALA A 209 -16.03 9.95 -14.60
N THR A 210 -16.15 10.67 -13.48
CA THR A 210 -16.65 12.05 -13.46
C THR A 210 -15.58 13.05 -13.86
N THR A 211 -14.34 12.88 -13.40
CA THR A 211 -13.26 13.84 -13.62
C THR A 211 -12.33 13.45 -14.78
N GLY A 212 -12.31 12.18 -15.18
CA GLY A 212 -11.36 11.63 -16.14
C GLY A 212 -9.91 11.60 -15.62
N ARG A 213 -9.72 11.60 -14.30
CA ARG A 213 -8.41 11.66 -13.63
C ARG A 213 -8.30 10.60 -12.54
N VAL A 214 -7.08 10.22 -12.18
CA VAL A 214 -6.79 9.39 -11.01
C VAL A 214 -6.64 10.29 -9.79
N HIS A 215 -7.28 9.92 -8.68
CA HIS A 215 -7.23 10.64 -7.41
C HIS A 215 -6.53 9.75 -6.38
N THR A 216 -5.23 10.00 -6.16
CA THR A 216 -4.47 9.28 -5.14
C THR A 216 -4.90 9.72 -3.74
N SER A 217 -4.78 8.83 -2.76
CA SER A 217 -4.94 9.15 -1.35
C SER A 217 -3.57 9.38 -0.71
N TYR A 218 -3.38 10.53 -0.07
CA TYR A 218 -2.20 10.85 0.73
C TYR A 218 -2.52 10.61 2.20
N HIS A 219 -1.71 9.79 2.86
CA HIS A 219 -1.86 9.51 4.29
C HIS A 219 -0.91 10.41 5.08
N GLN A 220 -1.46 11.40 5.78
CA GLN A 220 -0.68 12.30 6.65
C GLN A 220 -0.42 11.71 8.04
N ALA A 221 -1.27 10.79 8.49
CA ALA A 221 -1.18 10.04 9.75
C ALA A 221 -1.90 8.69 9.64
#